data_AF-A0AAD4CIW1-F1
#
_entry.id   AF-A0AAD4CIW1-F1
#
_cell.length_a   1.000
_cell.length_b   1.000
_cell.length_c   1.000
_cell.angle_alpha   90.00
_cell.angle_beta   90.00
_cell.angle_gamma   90.00
#
_symmetry.space_group_name_H-M   'P 1'
#
loop_
_entity.id
_entity.type
_entity.pdbx_description
1 polymer ?
#
loop_
_entity_poly.entity_id
_entity_poly.type
_entity_poly.pdbx_seq_one_letter_code
_entity_poly.pdbx_strand_id
1 'polypeptide(L)'
;MASLLSFFGWAVLPNYATTFVQNVYYGITIRAGDPRPQPPSPRYERHRRRIFILVVTSYLLYTLYEVFHRVQVEGDFYRALGVSPLAEDKAIKSRFRRLAAQHHPDKISQGDGGPSETYFVYLKLAQDTLLDPARRFAYDRFGPDMVNWGDKKTMQGFLMTGLQRIIPHFYLLPFQILTLARRFSVTLHIFISQLTPPEMNKRSSALAEERLHPQTMQRLGQLVQAARATDNEATRLAQMGFAPFRGDREGVAMLRKGMKEGLVLGSVRASPAVQEAVGEVMERKRREKKGD
;
A
#
# COMPACT_ATOMS: atom_id res chain seq x y z
N MET A 1 5.32 -10.80 -5.90
CA MET A 1 4.87 -11.78 -6.91
C MET A 1 3.36 -12.08 -6.81
N ALA A 2 2.79 -12.27 -5.60
CA ALA A 2 1.35 -12.57 -5.42
C ALA A 2 0.36 -11.47 -5.87
N SER A 3 0.76 -10.20 -5.84
CA SER A 3 -0.08 -9.06 -6.22
C SER A 3 -0.34 -8.91 -7.72
N LEU A 4 0.59 -9.35 -8.58
CA LEU A 4 0.41 -9.31 -10.04
C LEU A 4 -0.51 -10.42 -10.55
N LEU A 5 -0.48 -11.59 -9.91
CA LEU A 5 -1.39 -12.71 -10.19
C LEU A 5 -2.84 -12.39 -9.82
N SER A 6 -3.06 -11.67 -8.71
CA SER A 6 -4.40 -11.19 -8.32
C SER A 6 -4.97 -10.19 -9.35
N PHE A 7 -4.14 -9.28 -9.87
CA PHE A 7 -4.56 -8.27 -10.84
C PHE A 7 -4.87 -8.87 -12.22
N PHE A 8 -4.03 -9.78 -12.71
CA PHE A 8 -4.30 -10.52 -13.95
C PHE A 8 -5.51 -11.45 -13.82
N GLY A 9 -5.67 -12.10 -12.65
CA GLY A 9 -6.85 -12.87 -12.32
C GLY A 9 -8.12 -12.02 -12.46
N TRP A 10 -8.13 -10.82 -11.87
CA TRP A 10 -9.27 -9.90 -11.92
C TRP A 10 -9.62 -9.37 -13.32
N ALA A 11 -8.64 -9.23 -14.22
CA ALA A 11 -8.89 -8.78 -15.60
C ALA A 11 -9.47 -9.89 -16.49
N VAL A 12 -9.15 -11.15 -16.19
CA VAL A 12 -9.50 -12.31 -17.04
C VAL A 12 -10.72 -13.07 -16.51
N LEU A 13 -10.89 -13.18 -15.18
CA LEU A 13 -11.99 -13.91 -14.54
C LEU A 13 -13.39 -13.46 -15.00
N PRO A 14 -13.71 -12.16 -15.03
CA PRO A 14 -15.06 -11.72 -15.38
C PRO A 14 -15.42 -12.10 -16.81
N ASN A 15 -14.46 -12.01 -17.73
CA ASN A 15 -14.66 -12.40 -19.13
C ASN A 15 -14.86 -13.91 -19.27
N TYR A 16 -14.03 -14.71 -18.59
CA TYR A 16 -14.13 -16.17 -18.64
C TYR A 16 -15.43 -16.69 -18.01
N ALA A 17 -15.79 -16.16 -16.83
CA ALA A 17 -17.04 -16.49 -16.13
C ALA A 17 -18.26 -16.12 -16.98
N THR A 18 -18.22 -14.97 -17.65
CA THR A 18 -19.32 -14.55 -18.54
C THR A 18 -19.46 -15.49 -19.73
N THR A 19 -18.37 -15.93 -20.36
CA THR A 19 -18.41 -16.91 -21.46
C THR A 19 -18.95 -18.26 -21.00
N PHE A 20 -18.54 -18.73 -19.82
CA PHE A 20 -19.04 -19.97 -19.24
C PHE A 20 -20.54 -19.90 -18.94
N VAL A 21 -20.99 -18.84 -18.24
CA VAL A 21 -22.41 -18.63 -17.92
C VAL A 21 -23.23 -18.43 -19.20
N GLN A 22 -22.69 -17.78 -20.22
CA GLN A 22 -23.35 -17.61 -21.51
C GLN A 22 -23.52 -18.94 -22.26
N ASN A 23 -22.52 -19.83 -22.20
CA ASN A 23 -22.61 -21.18 -22.76
C ASN A 23 -23.65 -22.03 -22.01
N VAL A 24 -23.68 -21.97 -20.68
CA VAL A 24 -24.68 -22.67 -19.86
C VAL A 24 -26.08 -22.13 -20.12
N TYR A 25 -26.23 -20.80 -20.19
CA TYR A 25 -27.50 -20.14 -20.54
C TYR A 25 -27.98 -20.63 -21.90
N TYR A 26 -27.18 -20.55 -22.95
CA TYR A 26 -27.59 -21.01 -24.28
C TYR A 26 -27.81 -22.53 -24.36
N GLY A 27 -27.16 -23.33 -23.52
CA GLY A 27 -27.44 -24.77 -23.41
C GLY A 27 -28.80 -25.08 -22.79
N ILE A 28 -29.34 -24.18 -21.95
CA ILE A 28 -30.61 -24.36 -21.24
C ILE A 28 -31.77 -23.68 -21.99
N THR A 29 -31.57 -22.48 -22.54
CA THR A 29 -32.66 -21.68 -23.13
C THR A 29 -32.91 -21.98 -24.61
N ILE A 30 -31.97 -22.57 -25.35
CA ILE A 30 -32.14 -22.87 -26.78
C ILE A 30 -32.60 -24.33 -26.94
N ARG A 31 -33.84 -24.53 -27.37
CA ARG A 31 -34.38 -25.84 -27.76
C ARG A 31 -33.69 -26.34 -29.03
N ALA A 32 -33.46 -27.66 -29.11
CA ALA A 32 -32.79 -28.31 -30.23
C ALA A 32 -33.42 -27.94 -31.58
N GLY A 33 -32.75 -27.08 -32.36
CA GLY A 33 -33.18 -26.67 -33.70
C GLY A 33 -32.88 -25.22 -34.07
N ASP A 34 -32.82 -24.29 -33.11
CA ASP A 34 -32.56 -22.87 -33.41
C ASP A 34 -31.05 -22.58 -33.56
N PRO A 35 -30.63 -21.82 -34.59
CA PRO A 35 -29.22 -21.50 -34.80
C PRO A 35 -28.70 -20.63 -33.65
N ARG A 36 -27.61 -21.07 -33.03
CA ARG A 36 -26.93 -20.31 -31.98
C ARG A 36 -26.58 -18.92 -32.52
N PRO A 37 -26.86 -17.83 -31.79
CA PRO A 37 -26.50 -16.49 -32.24
C PRO A 37 -24.97 -16.38 -32.29
N GLN A 38 -24.42 -16.27 -33.50
CA GLN A 38 -22.98 -16.14 -33.73
C GLN A 38 -22.54 -14.67 -33.59
N PRO A 39 -21.31 -14.38 -33.11
CA PRO A 39 -20.72 -13.05 -33.24
C PRO A 39 -20.55 -12.75 -34.75
N PRO A 40 -21.00 -11.60 -35.30
CA PRO A 40 -21.33 -10.33 -34.66
C PRO A 40 -22.84 -9.96 -34.78
N SER A 41 -23.73 -10.78 -34.22
CA SER A 41 -25.17 -10.45 -34.20
C SER A 41 -25.53 -9.50 -33.03
N PRO A 42 -26.40 -8.48 -33.24
CA PRO A 42 -26.78 -7.52 -32.18
C PRO A 42 -27.55 -8.17 -31.02
N ARG A 43 -28.14 -9.37 -31.22
CA ARG A 43 -28.77 -10.15 -30.15
C ARG A 43 -27.74 -10.80 -29.22
N TYR A 44 -26.62 -11.28 -29.77
CA TYR A 44 -25.52 -11.88 -28.99
C TYR A 44 -24.89 -10.87 -28.03
N GLU A 45 -24.67 -9.63 -28.48
CA GLU A 45 -24.08 -8.57 -27.67
C GLU A 45 -24.97 -8.13 -26.50
N ARG A 46 -26.29 -8.03 -26.72
CA ARG A 46 -27.24 -7.69 -25.65
C ARG A 46 -27.28 -8.75 -24.55
N HIS A 47 -27.30 -10.03 -24.92
CA HIS A 47 -27.27 -11.14 -23.96
C HIS A 47 -25.94 -11.17 -23.20
N ARG A 48 -24.81 -11.05 -23.91
CA ARG A 48 -23.49 -10.99 -23.29
C ARG A 48 -23.38 -9.84 -22.29
N ARG A 49 -23.88 -8.65 -22.63
CA ARG A 49 -23.86 -7.48 -21.73
C ARG A 49 -24.72 -7.68 -20.48
N ARG A 50 -25.92 -8.25 -20.62
CA ARG A 50 -26.80 -8.55 -19.46
C ARG A 50 -26.19 -9.61 -18.54
N ILE A 51 -25.64 -10.68 -19.11
CA ILE A 51 -24.98 -11.75 -18.35
C ILE A 51 -23.72 -11.23 -17.66
N PHE A 52 -22.90 -10.43 -18.36
CA PHE A 52 -21.72 -9.79 -17.78
C PHE A 52 -22.08 -8.92 -16.57
N ILE A 53 -23.10 -8.07 -16.71
CA ILE A 53 -23.56 -7.21 -15.61
C ILE A 53 -24.02 -8.09 -14.43
N LEU A 54 -24.84 -9.12 -14.66
CA LEU A 54 -25.31 -10.00 -13.60
C LEU A 54 -24.16 -10.73 -12.87
N VAL A 55 -23.19 -11.27 -13.61
CA VAL A 55 -22.02 -11.95 -13.02
C VAL A 55 -21.20 -10.98 -12.19
N VAL A 56 -20.92 -9.79 -12.72
CA VAL A 56 -20.16 -8.77 -12.01
C VAL A 56 -20.90 -8.29 -10.76
N THR A 57 -22.21 -8.02 -10.86
CA THR A 57 -23.02 -7.60 -9.71
C THR A 57 -23.09 -8.69 -8.65
N SER A 58 -23.31 -9.96 -9.03
CA SER A 58 -23.32 -11.10 -8.12
C SER A 58 -21.97 -11.30 -7.43
N TYR A 59 -20.88 -11.15 -8.18
CA TYR A 59 -19.53 -11.26 -7.63
C TYR A 59 -19.22 -10.11 -6.67
N LEU A 60 -19.64 -8.88 -7.01
CA LEU A 60 -19.46 -7.71 -6.15
C LEU A 60 -20.27 -7.83 -4.85
N LEU A 61 -21.48 -8.38 -4.93
CA LEU A 61 -22.30 -8.72 -3.77
C LEU A 61 -21.63 -9.82 -2.92
N TYR A 62 -21.05 -10.85 -3.55
CA TYR A 62 -20.30 -11.89 -2.85
C TYR A 62 -19.07 -11.32 -2.14
N THR A 63 -18.27 -10.47 -2.80
CA THR A 63 -17.11 -9.83 -2.17
C THR A 63 -17.52 -8.92 -1.01
N LEU A 64 -18.66 -8.21 -1.15
CA LEU A 64 -19.20 -7.39 -0.08
C LEU A 64 -19.62 -8.24 1.12
N TYR A 65 -20.29 -9.38 0.86
CA TYR A 65 -20.65 -10.35 1.88
C TYR A 65 -19.42 -10.96 2.56
N GLU A 66 -18.41 -11.37 1.80
CA GLU A 66 -17.18 -11.97 2.33
C GLU A 66 -16.41 -10.98 3.21
N VAL A 67 -16.25 -9.73 2.77
CA VAL A 67 -15.60 -8.69 3.57
C VAL A 67 -16.39 -8.40 4.84
N PHE A 68 -17.71 -8.28 4.74
CA PHE A 68 -18.57 -8.07 5.91
C PHE A 68 -18.43 -9.23 6.91
N HIS A 69 -18.41 -10.47 6.42
CA HIS A 69 -18.25 -11.65 7.26
C HIS A 69 -16.83 -11.75 7.84
N ARG A 70 -15.78 -11.41 7.10
CA ARG A 70 -14.39 -11.37 7.60
C ARG A 70 -14.22 -10.33 8.70
N VAL A 71 -14.75 -9.12 8.50
CA VAL A 71 -14.78 -8.05 9.52
C VAL A 71 -15.55 -8.50 10.78
N GLN A 72 -16.55 -9.38 10.63
CA GLN A 72 -17.27 -9.96 11.78
C GLN A 72 -16.56 -11.15 12.44
N VAL A 73 -15.71 -11.89 11.71
CA VAL A 73 -15.14 -13.17 12.16
C VAL A 73 -13.71 -13.05 12.68
N GLU A 74 -12.91 -12.10 12.18
CA GLU A 74 -11.53 -11.91 12.59
C GLU A 74 -11.44 -11.09 13.90
N GLY A 75 -11.45 -11.82 15.02
CA GLY A 75 -10.60 -11.51 16.19
C GLY A 75 -10.89 -10.25 17.02
N ASP A 76 -12.04 -9.59 16.86
CA ASP A 76 -12.21 -8.27 17.45
C ASP A 76 -12.89 -8.21 18.81
N PHE A 77 -12.49 -7.24 19.63
CA PHE A 77 -13.12 -6.84 20.88
C PHE A 77 -14.66 -6.76 20.80
N TYR A 78 -15.21 -6.40 19.64
CA TYR A 78 -16.65 -6.41 19.36
C TYR A 78 -17.27 -7.81 19.49
N ARG A 79 -16.61 -8.86 18.98
CA ARG A 79 -17.04 -10.25 19.11
C ARG A 79 -16.90 -10.76 20.55
N ALA A 80 -15.84 -10.36 21.23
CA ALA A 80 -15.63 -10.69 22.65
C ALA A 80 -16.77 -10.15 23.54
N LEU A 81 -17.24 -8.93 23.24
CA LEU A 81 -18.36 -8.29 23.92
C LEU A 81 -19.74 -8.68 23.35
N GLY A 82 -19.79 -9.36 22.20
CA GLY A 82 -21.02 -9.72 21.51
C GLY A 82 -21.82 -8.52 21.01
N VAL A 83 -21.13 -7.47 20.56
CA VAL A 83 -21.72 -6.21 20.06
C VAL A 83 -21.41 -6.00 18.58
N SER A 84 -22.29 -5.27 17.90
CA SER A 84 -22.03 -4.82 16.52
C SER A 84 -20.91 -3.77 16.49
N PRO A 85 -20.08 -3.71 15.42
CA PRO A 85 -19.14 -2.60 15.22
C PRO A 85 -19.80 -1.22 15.21
N LEU A 86 -21.08 -1.16 14.83
CA LEU A 86 -21.90 0.06 14.82
C LEU A 86 -22.62 0.32 16.16
N ALA A 87 -22.33 -0.46 17.21
CA ALA A 87 -22.99 -0.29 18.50
C ALA A 87 -22.62 1.04 19.16
N GLU A 88 -23.61 1.65 19.82
CA GLU A 88 -23.45 2.81 20.68
C GLU A 88 -22.77 2.42 22.01
N ASP A 89 -22.10 3.39 22.64
CA ASP A 89 -21.37 3.21 23.90
C ASP A 89 -22.24 2.64 25.03
N LYS A 90 -23.54 2.97 25.04
CA LYS A 90 -24.50 2.42 26.02
C LYS A 90 -24.67 0.91 25.87
N ALA A 91 -24.73 0.41 24.63
CA ALA A 91 -24.84 -1.02 24.35
C ALA A 91 -23.56 -1.76 24.77
N ILE A 92 -22.39 -1.17 24.52
CA ILE A 92 -21.09 -1.72 24.93
C ILE A 92 -21.01 -1.83 26.46
N LYS A 93 -21.35 -0.78 27.21
CA LYS A 93 -21.38 -0.80 28.69
C LYS A 93 -22.38 -1.83 29.24
N SER A 94 -23.56 -1.93 28.65
CA SER A 94 -24.59 -2.88 29.07
C SER A 94 -24.14 -4.33 28.88
N ARG A 95 -23.56 -4.64 27.72
CA ARG A 95 -23.05 -5.97 27.40
C ARG A 95 -21.85 -6.36 28.26
N PHE A 96 -20.91 -5.43 28.46
CA PHE A 96 -19.80 -5.64 29.38
C PHE A 96 -20.30 -5.97 30.79
N ARG A 97 -21.25 -5.20 31.35
CA ARG A 97 -21.79 -5.47 32.70
C ARG A 97 -22.39 -6.87 32.82
N ARG A 98 -23.11 -7.32 31.79
CA ARG A 98 -23.70 -8.67 31.76
C ARG A 98 -22.64 -9.75 31.70
N LEU A 99 -21.60 -9.60 30.88
CA LEU A 99 -20.49 -10.55 30.76
C LEU A 99 -19.59 -10.54 32.01
N ALA A 100 -19.30 -9.37 32.56
CA ALA A 100 -18.55 -9.18 33.79
C ALA A 100 -19.21 -9.85 35.00
N ALA A 101 -20.55 -9.80 35.09
CA ALA A 101 -21.29 -10.49 36.14
C ALA A 101 -21.27 -12.03 36.01
N GLN A 102 -21.05 -12.54 34.79
CA GLN A 102 -20.93 -13.98 34.50
C GLN A 102 -19.51 -14.49 34.71
N HIS A 103 -18.51 -13.69 34.32
CA HIS A 103 -17.08 -14.03 34.38
C HIS A 103 -16.35 -13.39 35.55
N HIS A 104 -17.06 -12.93 36.58
CA HIS A 104 -16.43 -12.31 37.75
C HIS A 104 -15.53 -13.33 38.46
N PRO A 105 -14.26 -12.99 38.79
CA PRO A 105 -13.33 -13.94 39.40
C PRO A 105 -13.88 -14.52 40.72
N ASP A 106 -14.62 -13.70 41.48
CA ASP A 106 -15.25 -14.09 42.74
C ASP A 106 -16.28 -15.24 42.61
N LYS A 107 -16.96 -15.38 41.46
CA LYS A 107 -17.93 -16.47 41.23
C LYS A 107 -17.30 -17.74 40.66
N ILE A 108 -16.10 -17.65 40.08
CA ILE A 108 -15.45 -18.75 39.34
C ILE A 108 -14.23 -19.31 40.10
N SER A 109 -13.70 -18.57 41.07
CA SER A 109 -12.59 -18.98 41.95
C SER A 109 -12.87 -20.21 42.82
N GLN A 110 -14.05 -20.84 42.74
CA GLN A 110 -14.34 -22.10 43.44
C GLN A 110 -14.03 -23.36 42.61
N GLY A 111 -13.59 -23.26 41.34
CA GLY A 111 -13.49 -24.42 40.44
C GLY A 111 -12.15 -24.67 39.75
N ASP A 112 -11.59 -23.69 39.03
CA ASP A 112 -10.35 -23.89 38.25
C ASP A 112 -9.73 -22.54 37.87
N GLY A 113 -8.56 -22.23 38.43
CA GLY A 113 -7.88 -20.92 38.36
C GLY A 113 -7.08 -20.65 37.07
N GLY A 114 -7.53 -21.07 35.89
CA GLY A 114 -6.72 -20.97 34.65
C GLY A 114 -7.26 -20.00 33.58
N PRO A 115 -8.51 -20.13 33.10
CA PRO A 115 -8.97 -19.45 31.87
C PRO A 115 -9.91 -18.24 32.10
N SER A 116 -10.50 -18.10 33.28
CA SER A 116 -11.58 -17.13 33.53
C SER A 116 -11.08 -15.73 33.87
N GLU A 117 -9.99 -15.63 34.63
CA GLU A 117 -9.37 -14.35 34.99
C GLU A 117 -8.80 -13.65 33.76
N THR A 118 -8.05 -14.38 32.92
CA THR A 118 -7.48 -13.87 31.67
C THR A 118 -8.58 -13.38 30.71
N TYR A 119 -9.70 -14.10 30.64
CA TYR A 119 -10.86 -13.70 29.84
C TYR A 119 -11.53 -12.43 30.39
N PHE A 120 -11.64 -12.28 31.71
CA PHE A 120 -12.17 -11.07 32.32
C PHE A 120 -11.28 -9.84 32.05
N VAL A 121 -9.96 -9.99 32.19
CA VAL A 121 -8.99 -8.92 31.85
C VAL A 121 -9.11 -8.54 30.37
N TYR A 122 -9.27 -9.52 29.48
CA TYR A 122 -9.48 -9.29 28.06
C TYR A 122 -10.80 -8.55 27.76
N LEU A 123 -11.91 -8.92 28.42
CA LEU A 123 -13.19 -8.21 28.30
C LEU A 123 -13.11 -6.77 28.79
N LYS A 124 -12.36 -6.52 29.87
CA LYS A 124 -12.13 -5.17 30.40
C LYS A 124 -11.32 -4.34 29.43
N LEU A 125 -10.23 -4.89 28.90
CA LEU A 125 -9.41 -4.25 27.87
C LEU A 125 -10.23 -3.91 26.62
N ALA A 126 -11.11 -4.82 26.21
CA ALA A 126 -12.02 -4.61 25.09
C ALA A 126 -12.95 -3.42 25.34
N GLN A 127 -13.59 -3.38 26.51
CA GLN A 127 -14.48 -2.29 26.88
C GLN A 127 -13.75 -0.94 26.93
N ASP A 128 -12.59 -0.89 27.59
CA ASP A 128 -11.81 0.34 27.76
C ASP A 128 -11.32 0.89 26.42
N THR A 129 -10.98 -0.02 25.49
CA THR A 129 -10.57 0.34 24.13
C THR A 129 -11.71 0.91 23.30
N LEU A 130 -12.89 0.29 23.37
CA LEU A 130 -14.04 0.69 22.55
C LEU A 130 -14.77 1.92 23.08
N LEU A 131 -14.64 2.24 24.38
CA LEU A 131 -15.24 3.43 24.99
C LEU A 131 -14.46 4.72 24.75
N ASP A 132 -13.16 4.64 24.52
CA ASP A 132 -12.35 5.81 24.19
C ASP A 132 -12.40 6.03 22.66
N PRO A 133 -12.91 7.19 22.18
CA PRO A 133 -13.02 7.46 20.75
C PRO A 133 -11.66 7.43 20.03
N ALA A 134 -10.57 7.85 20.69
CA ALA A 134 -9.25 7.85 20.08
C ALA A 134 -8.70 6.43 19.91
N ARG A 135 -8.92 5.57 20.91
CA ARG A 135 -8.51 4.16 20.87
C ARG A 135 -9.41 3.35 19.94
N ARG A 136 -10.73 3.54 19.98
CA ARG A 136 -11.67 2.90 19.03
C ARG A 136 -11.29 3.21 17.59
N PHE A 137 -11.00 4.46 17.28
CA PHE A 137 -10.54 4.86 15.95
C PHE A 137 -9.26 4.13 15.53
N ALA A 138 -8.27 4.05 16.43
CA ALA A 138 -7.04 3.35 16.14
C ALA A 138 -7.27 1.83 15.97
N TYR A 139 -8.22 1.26 16.71
CA TYR A 139 -8.53 -0.17 16.71
C TYR A 139 -9.15 -0.56 15.38
N ASP A 140 -10.16 0.20 14.95
CA ASP A 140 -10.87 0.00 13.70
C ASP A 140 -9.94 0.15 12.48
N ARG A 141 -8.81 0.89 12.62
CA ARG A 141 -7.88 1.16 11.51
C ARG A 141 -6.65 0.25 11.48
N PHE A 142 -6.14 -0.14 12.65
CA PHE A 142 -4.87 -0.83 12.80
C PHE A 142 -4.99 -2.21 13.45
N GLY A 143 -6.19 -2.60 13.90
CA GLY A 143 -6.47 -3.89 14.51
C GLY A 143 -5.90 -4.06 15.92
N PRO A 144 -5.89 -5.30 16.46
CA PRO A 144 -5.48 -5.60 17.83
C PRO A 144 -4.05 -5.18 18.19
N ASP A 145 -3.16 -5.04 17.20
CA ASP A 145 -1.77 -4.64 17.39
C ASP A 145 -1.62 -3.29 18.08
N MET A 146 -2.63 -2.41 17.95
CA MET A 146 -2.61 -1.08 18.54
C MET A 146 -2.59 -1.08 20.07
N VAL A 147 -3.05 -2.17 20.71
CA VAL A 147 -3.08 -2.31 22.17
C VAL A 147 -1.68 -2.16 22.76
N ASN A 148 -0.67 -2.56 22.00
CA ASN A 148 0.74 -2.51 22.40
C ASN A 148 1.40 -1.14 22.13
N TRP A 149 0.66 -0.11 21.69
CA TRP A 149 1.24 1.17 21.25
C TRP A 149 1.40 2.21 22.37
N GLY A 150 1.18 1.78 23.62
CA GLY A 150 1.30 2.61 24.81
C GLY A 150 0.12 3.58 24.99
N ASP A 151 0.14 4.32 26.09
CA ASP A 151 -0.98 5.15 26.50
C ASP A 151 -0.97 6.53 25.82
N LYS A 152 -1.36 6.57 24.54
CA LYS A 152 -1.54 7.82 23.77
C LYS A 152 -2.98 8.31 23.93
N LYS A 153 -3.16 9.61 24.19
CA LYS A 153 -4.50 10.21 24.41
C LYS A 153 -5.13 10.84 23.17
N THR A 154 -4.35 11.07 22.11
CA THR A 154 -4.79 11.84 20.94
C THR A 154 -4.84 10.97 19.69
N MET A 155 -5.91 11.10 18.90
CA MET A 155 -6.08 10.40 17.62
C MET A 155 -4.90 10.59 16.66
N GLN A 156 -4.35 11.82 16.58
CA GLN A 156 -3.16 12.12 15.79
C GLN A 156 -1.93 11.32 16.25
N GLY A 157 -1.77 11.11 17.56
CA GLY A 157 -0.68 10.32 18.11
C GLY A 157 -0.75 8.86 17.71
N PHE A 158 -1.96 8.28 17.70
CA PHE A 158 -2.18 6.92 17.20
C PHE A 158 -1.94 6.83 15.68
N LEU A 159 -2.43 7.79 14.90
CA LEU A 159 -2.18 7.85 13.46
C LEU A 159 -0.70 7.92 13.11
N MET A 160 0.06 8.79 13.77
CA MET A 160 1.50 8.91 13.52
C MET A 160 2.24 7.64 13.90
N THR A 161 1.83 6.97 14.99
CA THR A 161 2.45 5.71 15.43
C THR A 161 2.13 4.57 14.47
N GLY A 162 0.88 4.47 14.02
CA GLY A 162 0.47 3.45 13.07
C GLY A 162 1.11 3.67 11.71
N LEU A 163 1.15 4.92 11.24
CA LEU A 163 1.83 5.27 10.01
C LEU A 163 3.34 4.96 10.12
N GLN A 164 4.00 5.31 11.22
CA GLN A 164 5.41 5.00 11.46
C GLN A 164 5.69 3.50 11.58
N ARG A 165 4.71 2.66 11.95
CA ARG A 165 4.87 1.19 11.96
C ARG A 165 4.56 0.54 10.60
N ILE A 166 3.68 1.14 9.80
CA ILE A 166 3.38 0.68 8.43
C ILE A 166 4.49 1.09 7.46
N ILE A 167 5.01 2.31 7.54
CA ILE A 167 6.07 2.85 6.67
C ILE A 167 7.34 1.98 6.60
N PRO A 168 7.89 1.40 7.68
CA PRO A 168 9.10 0.57 7.61
C PRO A 168 8.86 -0.77 6.90
N HIS A 169 7.61 -1.22 6.74
CA HIS A 169 7.33 -2.36 5.84
C HIS A 169 7.45 -1.97 4.35
N PHE A 170 7.50 -0.66 4.06
CA PHE A 170 7.69 -0.06 2.74
C PHE A 170 9.02 0.71 2.67
N TYR A 171 10.14 0.15 3.14
CA TYR A 171 11.46 0.68 2.80
C TYR A 171 11.74 0.48 1.29
N LEU A 172 11.14 1.34 0.46
CA LEU A 172 11.59 1.56 -0.90
C LEU A 172 12.82 2.47 -0.82
N LEU A 173 13.95 2.00 -1.35
CA LEU A 173 15.16 2.81 -1.45
C LEU A 173 14.85 4.09 -2.26
N PRO A 174 15.59 5.21 -2.06
CA PRO A 174 15.28 6.49 -2.72
C PRO A 174 15.09 6.39 -4.25
N PHE A 175 15.81 5.48 -4.92
CA PHE A 175 15.64 5.23 -6.35
C PHE A 175 14.35 4.47 -6.72
N GLN A 176 13.84 3.63 -5.82
CA GLN A 176 12.57 2.93 -5.99
C GLN A 176 11.39 3.89 -5.85
N ILE A 177 11.48 4.88 -4.96
CA ILE A 177 10.52 5.98 -4.86
C ILE A 177 10.53 6.80 -6.16
N LEU A 178 11.72 7.12 -6.68
CA LEU A 178 11.85 7.89 -7.93
C LEU A 178 11.30 7.13 -9.15
N THR A 179 11.52 5.82 -9.23
CA THR A 179 10.98 4.98 -10.30
C THR A 179 9.47 4.76 -10.19
N LEU A 180 8.93 4.66 -8.97
CA LEU A 180 7.50 4.60 -8.73
C LEU A 180 6.82 5.92 -9.12
N ALA A 181 7.39 7.06 -8.70
CA ALA A 181 6.90 8.39 -9.05
C ALA A 181 6.89 8.62 -10.57
N ARG A 182 7.94 8.19 -11.28
CA ARG A 182 7.99 8.26 -12.74
C ARG A 182 6.90 7.43 -13.39
N ARG A 183 6.69 6.19 -12.92
CA ARG A 183 5.64 5.31 -13.46
C ARG A 183 4.24 5.85 -13.18
N PHE A 184 4.01 6.36 -11.98
CA PHE A 184 2.76 7.01 -11.60
C PHE A 184 2.46 8.24 -12.46
N SER A 185 3.47 9.09 -12.70
CA SER A 185 3.34 10.29 -13.56
C SER A 185 2.91 9.92 -14.99
N VAL A 186 3.49 8.88 -15.59
CA VAL A 186 3.13 8.43 -16.94
C VAL A 186 1.71 7.86 -16.98
N THR A 187 1.34 7.03 -16.00
CA THR A 187 -0.02 6.46 -15.91
C THR A 187 -1.08 7.54 -15.67
N LEU A 188 -0.77 8.52 -14.81
CA LEU A 188 -1.65 9.66 -14.53
C LEU A 188 -1.85 10.53 -15.79
N HIS A 189 -0.79 10.78 -16.55
CA HIS A 189 -0.88 11.51 -17.83
C HIS A 189 -1.76 10.77 -18.85
N ILE A 190 -1.57 9.46 -19.00
CA ILE A 190 -2.39 8.63 -19.90
C ILE A 190 -3.86 8.65 -19.45
N PHE A 191 -4.10 8.54 -18.14
CA PHE A 191 -5.44 8.58 -17.57
C PHE A 191 -6.16 9.92 -17.81
N ILE A 192 -5.48 11.05 -17.55
CA ILE A 192 -5.99 12.39 -17.84
C ILE A 192 -6.27 12.56 -19.35
N SER A 193 -5.38 12.03 -20.18
CA SER A 193 -5.56 12.04 -21.64
C SER A 193 -6.78 11.23 -22.09
N GLN A 194 -7.15 10.15 -21.38
CA GLN A 194 -8.32 9.34 -21.70
C GLN A 194 -9.64 9.92 -21.19
N LEU A 195 -9.59 10.77 -20.16
CA LEU A 195 -10.75 11.50 -19.64
C LEU A 195 -11.13 12.74 -20.46
N THR A 196 -10.25 13.15 -21.39
CA THR A 196 -10.50 14.31 -22.26
C THR A 196 -11.42 13.91 -23.42
N PRO A 197 -12.56 14.61 -23.65
CA PRO A 197 -13.53 14.24 -24.68
C PRO A 197 -12.90 14.17 -26.09
N PRO A 198 -13.31 13.21 -26.95
CA PRO A 198 -12.70 12.98 -28.26
C PRO A 198 -12.85 14.16 -29.24
N GLU A 199 -13.83 15.04 -29.03
CA GLU A 199 -14.04 16.27 -29.82
C GLU A 199 -12.92 17.30 -29.62
N MET A 200 -12.30 17.33 -28.43
CA MET A 200 -11.13 18.18 -28.20
C MET A 200 -9.90 17.63 -28.90
N ASN A 201 -9.73 16.31 -28.99
CA ASN A 201 -8.52 15.70 -29.55
C ASN A 201 -8.40 15.94 -31.07
N LYS A 202 -9.53 15.94 -31.80
CA LYS A 202 -9.57 16.32 -33.23
C LYS A 202 -9.35 17.82 -33.45
N ARG A 203 -9.88 18.66 -32.56
CA ARG A 203 -9.68 20.11 -32.63
C ARG A 203 -8.25 20.48 -32.25
N SER A 204 -7.64 19.79 -31.29
CA SER A 204 -6.24 19.98 -30.89
C SER A 204 -5.25 19.37 -31.87
N SER A 205 -5.56 18.27 -32.56
CA SER A 205 -4.70 17.75 -33.63
C SER A 205 -4.72 18.65 -34.87
N ALA A 206 -5.90 19.17 -35.25
CA ALA A 206 -6.03 20.16 -36.32
C ALA A 206 -5.37 21.51 -35.95
N LEU A 207 -5.53 21.98 -34.69
CA LEU A 207 -4.84 23.17 -34.18
C LEU A 207 -3.34 22.96 -33.93
N ALA A 208 -2.87 21.73 -33.71
CA ALA A 208 -1.45 21.42 -33.52
C ALA A 208 -0.69 21.36 -34.85
N GLU A 209 -1.32 20.89 -35.92
CA GLU A 209 -0.76 21.01 -37.28
C GLU A 209 -0.76 22.47 -37.77
N GLU A 210 -1.76 23.27 -37.38
CA GLU A 210 -1.84 24.69 -37.77
C GLU A 210 -1.08 25.65 -36.83
N ARG A 211 -0.64 25.20 -35.64
CA ARG A 211 0.03 26.05 -34.63
C ARG A 211 1.25 25.44 -33.95
N LEU A 212 2.16 24.82 -34.71
CA LEU A 212 3.57 24.95 -34.36
C LEU A 212 4.02 26.39 -34.64
N HIS A 213 3.48 27.32 -33.86
CA HIS A 213 3.77 28.74 -33.93
C HIS A 213 5.28 28.90 -33.75
N PRO A 214 5.98 29.67 -34.60
CA PRO A 214 7.45 29.80 -34.57
C PRO A 214 7.98 30.22 -33.19
N GLN A 215 7.14 30.90 -32.40
CA GLN A 215 7.42 31.27 -31.01
C GLN A 215 7.53 30.07 -30.06
N THR A 216 6.73 29.01 -30.23
CA THR A 216 6.77 27.82 -29.36
C THR A 216 8.04 27.00 -29.63
N MET A 217 8.46 26.90 -30.90
CA MET A 217 9.75 26.31 -31.26
C MET A 217 10.93 27.12 -30.73
N GLN A 218 10.85 28.45 -30.76
CA GLN A 218 11.87 29.31 -30.16
C GLN A 218 11.96 29.13 -28.63
N ARG A 219 10.82 29.02 -27.92
CA ARG A 219 10.81 28.77 -26.47
C ARG A 219 11.38 27.39 -26.10
N LEU A 220 11.07 26.35 -26.89
CA LEU A 220 11.67 25.02 -26.72
C LEU A 220 13.17 25.06 -27.00
N GLY A 221 13.61 25.78 -28.02
CA GLY A 221 15.02 26.00 -28.32
C GLY A 221 15.75 26.69 -27.15
N GLN A 222 15.14 27.72 -26.56
CA GLN A 222 15.68 28.42 -25.39
C GLN A 222 15.79 27.50 -24.17
N LEU A 223 14.79 26.66 -23.91
CA LEU A 223 14.84 25.69 -22.80
C LEU A 223 15.92 24.63 -23.00
N VAL A 224 16.08 24.12 -24.22
CA VAL A 224 17.14 23.15 -24.54
C VAL A 224 18.52 23.79 -24.41
N GLN A 225 18.67 25.05 -24.82
CA GLN A 225 19.92 25.79 -24.64
C GLN A 225 20.22 26.08 -23.17
N ALA A 226 19.21 26.46 -22.38
CA ALA A 226 19.35 26.68 -20.95
C ALA A 226 19.76 25.40 -20.20
N ALA A 227 19.17 24.25 -20.56
CA ALA A 227 19.54 22.94 -20.01
C ALA A 227 20.99 22.57 -20.35
N ARG A 228 21.43 22.79 -21.60
CA ARG A 228 22.82 22.56 -22.01
C ARG A 228 23.80 23.50 -21.30
N ALA A 229 23.41 24.74 -21.05
CA ALA A 229 24.24 25.69 -20.30
C ALA A 229 24.44 25.24 -18.84
N THR A 230 23.38 24.73 -18.20
CA THR A 230 23.47 24.20 -16.83
C THR A 230 24.34 22.95 -16.74
N ASP A 231 24.26 22.03 -17.71
CA ASP A 231 25.15 20.87 -17.78
C ASP A 231 26.63 21.27 -17.95
N ASN A 232 26.90 22.29 -18.76
CA ASN A 232 28.24 22.82 -18.96
C ASN A 232 28.78 23.46 -17.67
N GLU A 233 27.95 24.20 -16.93
CA GLU A 233 28.32 24.79 -15.64
C GLU A 233 28.59 23.70 -14.59
N ALA A 234 27.76 22.66 -14.51
CA ALA A 234 27.98 21.53 -13.60
C ALA A 234 29.31 20.83 -13.89
N THR A 235 29.63 20.64 -15.17
CA THR A 235 30.91 20.06 -15.61
C THR A 235 32.09 20.97 -15.24
N ARG A 236 31.92 22.29 -15.41
CA ARG A 236 32.94 23.28 -15.06
C ARG A 236 33.19 23.35 -13.55
N LEU A 237 32.14 23.25 -12.73
CA LEU A 237 32.24 23.19 -11.27
C LEU A 237 32.93 21.90 -10.82
N ALA A 238 32.60 20.75 -11.43
CA ALA A 238 33.31 19.51 -11.17
C ALA A 238 34.81 19.64 -11.51
N GLN A 239 35.15 20.23 -12.66
CA GLN A 239 36.53 20.50 -13.04
C GLN A 239 37.23 21.50 -12.10
N MET A 240 36.50 22.50 -11.59
CA MET A 240 37.01 23.47 -10.62
C MET A 240 37.28 22.82 -9.26
N GLY A 241 36.46 21.83 -8.85
CA GLY A 241 36.75 20.98 -7.70
C GLY A 241 38.05 20.17 -7.84
N PHE A 242 38.46 19.87 -9.08
CA PHE A 242 39.75 19.26 -9.40
C PHE A 242 40.87 20.27 -9.72
N ALA A 243 40.61 21.58 -9.63
CA ALA A 243 41.60 22.63 -9.87
C ALA A 243 42.85 22.55 -8.97
N PRO A 244 42.78 22.09 -7.70
CA PRO A 244 43.97 21.91 -6.86
C PRO A 244 44.93 20.82 -7.37
N PHE A 245 44.48 19.95 -8.28
CA PHE A 245 45.23 18.81 -8.80
C PHE A 245 45.56 18.97 -10.30
N ARG A 246 45.53 20.19 -10.83
CA ARG A 246 45.79 20.47 -12.25
C ARG A 246 47.24 20.13 -12.60
N GLY A 247 47.43 19.08 -13.41
CA GLY A 247 48.75 18.62 -13.88
C GLY A 247 49.22 17.31 -13.24
N ASP A 248 48.68 16.93 -12.08
CA ASP A 248 49.00 15.69 -11.40
C ASP A 248 47.94 14.61 -11.68
N ARG A 249 48.13 13.88 -12.78
CA ARG A 249 47.21 12.81 -13.21
C ARG A 249 47.14 11.67 -12.19
N GLU A 250 48.21 11.44 -11.43
CA GLU A 250 48.27 10.39 -10.40
C GLU A 250 47.49 10.81 -9.15
N GLY A 251 47.62 12.07 -8.72
CA GLY A 251 46.83 12.62 -7.60
C GLY A 251 45.32 12.58 -7.86
N VAL A 252 44.87 12.93 -9.08
CA VAL A 252 43.44 12.86 -9.46
C VAL A 252 42.96 11.41 -9.50
N ALA A 253 43.76 10.48 -10.02
CA ALA A 253 43.42 9.06 -10.06
C ALA A 253 43.35 8.45 -8.65
N MET A 254 44.28 8.82 -7.77
CA MET A 254 44.31 8.40 -6.36
C MET A 254 43.11 8.97 -5.59
N LEU A 255 42.77 10.25 -5.77
CA LEU A 255 41.60 10.87 -5.15
C LEU A 255 40.31 10.18 -5.62
N ARG A 256 40.16 9.94 -6.93
CA ARG A 256 38.99 9.25 -7.48
C ARG A 256 38.87 7.82 -6.97
N LYS A 257 40.00 7.11 -6.86
CA LYS A 257 40.06 5.77 -6.27
C LYS A 257 39.70 5.81 -4.78
N GLY A 258 40.24 6.76 -4.03
CA GLY A 258 39.96 6.97 -2.60
C GLY A 258 38.51 7.39 -2.32
N MET A 259 37.89 8.22 -3.18
CA MET A 259 36.47 8.55 -3.08
C MET A 259 35.59 7.33 -3.38
N LYS A 260 35.96 6.53 -4.39
CA LYS A 260 35.26 5.26 -4.70
C LYS A 260 35.38 4.28 -3.54
N GLU A 261 36.59 4.08 -3.03
CA GLU A 261 36.85 3.21 -1.89
C GLU A 261 36.18 3.73 -0.61
N GLY A 262 36.16 5.04 -0.38
CA GLY A 262 35.45 5.67 0.74
C GLY A 262 33.93 5.51 0.65
N LEU A 263 33.35 5.60 -0.54
CA LEU A 263 31.94 5.34 -0.77
C LEU A 263 31.60 3.84 -0.59
N VAL A 264 32.49 2.94 -1.03
CA VAL A 264 32.35 1.49 -0.84
C VAL A 264 32.54 1.10 0.62
N LEU A 265 33.53 1.66 1.31
CA LEU A 265 33.75 1.45 2.74
C LEU A 265 32.62 2.06 3.55
N GLY A 266 32.09 3.21 3.14
CA GLY A 266 30.90 3.82 3.72
C GLY A 266 29.66 2.95 3.55
N SER A 267 29.45 2.36 2.37
CA SER A 267 28.32 1.45 2.13
C SER A 267 28.49 0.09 2.82
N VAL A 268 29.70 -0.45 2.88
CA VAL A 268 30.04 -1.68 3.62
C VAL A 268 29.92 -1.47 5.12
N ARG A 269 30.37 -0.34 5.67
CA ARG A 269 30.23 0.02 7.09
C ARG A 269 28.80 0.40 7.46
N ALA A 270 27.99 0.81 6.49
CA ALA A 270 26.54 0.98 6.63
C ALA A 270 25.75 -0.33 6.48
N SER A 271 26.40 -1.44 6.09
CA SER A 271 25.76 -2.75 6.02
C SER A 271 25.42 -3.26 7.43
N PRO A 272 24.17 -3.69 7.70
CA PRO A 272 23.74 -4.14 9.03
C PRO A 272 24.62 -5.25 9.61
N ALA A 273 25.03 -6.22 8.77
CA ALA A 273 25.88 -7.35 9.18
C ALA A 273 27.26 -6.92 9.67
N VAL A 274 27.82 -5.84 9.09
CA VAL A 274 29.13 -5.31 9.50
C VAL A 274 29.01 -4.51 10.79
N GLN A 275 27.91 -3.78 10.99
CA GLN A 275 27.66 -3.04 12.23
C GLN A 275 27.44 -3.99 13.41
N GLU A 276 26.75 -5.11 13.19
CA GLU A 276 26.53 -6.15 14.18
C GLU A 276 27.85 -6.84 14.58
N ALA A 277 28.65 -7.26 13.60
CA ALA A 277 29.96 -7.86 13.86
C ALA A 277 30.94 -6.91 14.57
N VAL A 278 30.94 -5.61 14.21
CA VAL A 278 31.75 -4.60 14.91
C VAL A 278 31.23 -4.36 16.34
N GLY A 279 29.91 -4.41 16.55
CA GLY A 279 29.28 -4.35 17.87
C GLY A 279 29.73 -5.49 18.78
N GLU A 280 29.71 -6.73 18.28
CA GLU A 280 30.17 -7.91 19.03
C GLU A 280 31.64 -7.81 19.44
N VAL A 281 32.52 -7.38 18.52
CA VAL A 281 33.95 -7.22 18.80
C VAL A 281 34.20 -6.12 19.83
N MET A 282 33.43 -5.03 19.78
CA MET A 282 33.51 -3.94 20.76
C MET A 282 33.04 -4.36 22.15
N GLU A 283 31.96 -5.15 22.23
CA GLU A 283 31.48 -5.73 23.48
C GLU A 283 32.46 -6.75 24.06
N ARG A 284 33.09 -7.57 23.20
CA ARG A 284 34.17 -8.49 23.61
C ARG A 284 35.37 -7.74 24.19
N LYS A 285 35.85 -6.69 23.53
CA LYS A 285 36.96 -5.85 24.05
C LYS A 285 36.59 -5.11 25.34
N ARG A 286 35.34 -4.69 25.51
CA ARG A 286 34.85 -4.07 26.75
C ARG A 286 34.82 -5.06 27.91
N ARG A 287 34.51 -6.33 27.65
CA ARG A 287 34.57 -7.41 28.63
C ARG A 287 36.01 -7.74 29.01
N GLU A 288 36.91 -7.81 28.03
CA GLU A 288 38.35 -8.02 28.27
C GLU A 288 38.96 -6.88 29.10
N LYS A 289 38.64 -5.61 28.81
CA LYS A 289 39.10 -4.45 29.61
C LYS A 289 38.49 -4.30 31.01
N LYS A 290 37.41 -5.01 31.32
CA LYS A 290 36.79 -5.03 32.66
C LYS A 290 37.25 -6.23 33.50
N GLY A 291 38.00 -7.15 32.90
CA GLY A 291 38.51 -8.36 33.54
C GLY A 291 39.99 -8.31 33.93
N ASP A 292 40.69 -7.24 33.56
CA ASP A 292 42.02 -6.82 34.06
C ASP A 292 41.84 -5.61 34.99
#